data_AF-A0A2S2QV95-F1
#
_entry.id   AF-A0A2S2QV95-F1
#
_cell.length_a   1.000
_cell.length_b   1.000
_cell.length_c   1.000
_cell.angle_alpha   90.00
_cell.angle_beta   90.00
_cell.angle_gamma   90.00
#
_symmetry.space_group_name_H-M   'P 1'
#
loop_
_entity.id
_entity.type
_entity.pdbx_description
1 polymer ?
#
loop_
_entity_poly.entity_id
_entity_poly.type
_entity_poly.pdbx_seq_one_letter_code
_entity_poly.pdbx_strand_id
1 'polypeptide(L)'
;MFSLIIQYFTEQDGIQHKLLKFDSLKNETSETISKYCIDTLRQLQIPLDKLIAFCGDNTNTNFGGLQRRGQCNVFHKIQEDLGRPIKGIGCPAHILHNTISSASGILSVDVEVIVLKIFNYFAIYTVRTEKLKEFCSFVDINYQTLLSHSRTRWLSLMPA
;
A
#
# COMPACT_ATOMS: atom_id res chain seq x y z
N MET A 1 -3.18 -0.88 -12.73
CA MET A 1 -3.51 0.56 -12.65
C MET A 1 -2.60 1.17 -11.60
N PHE A 2 -1.91 2.25 -11.94
CA PHE A 2 -0.75 2.77 -11.21
C PHE A 2 -0.97 4.25 -10.90
N SER A 3 -1.04 4.59 -9.62
CA SER A 3 -1.12 5.98 -9.15
C SER A 3 0.29 6.53 -8.91
N LEU A 4 0.64 7.61 -9.60
CA LEU A 4 1.84 8.38 -9.28
C LEU A 4 1.45 9.62 -8.51
N ILE A 5 1.92 9.71 -7.27
CA ILE A 5 1.67 10.82 -6.36
C ILE A 5 3.00 11.51 -6.07
N ILE A 6 2.99 12.84 -6.01
CA ILE A 6 4.11 13.63 -5.51
C ILE A 6 3.79 14.18 -4.13
N GLN A 7 4.77 14.16 -3.24
CA GLN A 7 4.75 14.88 -1.99
C GLN A 7 5.82 15.98 -2.05
N TYR A 8 5.45 17.20 -1.69
CA TYR A 8 6.37 18.34 -1.64
C TYR A 8 5.98 19.28 -0.50
N PHE A 9 6.87 20.22 -0.17
CA PHE A 9 6.64 21.21 0.88
C PHE A 9 6.61 22.62 0.27
N THR A 10 5.69 23.45 0.75
CA THR A 10 5.70 24.90 0.53
C THR A 10 5.63 25.60 1.89
N GLU A 11 6.23 26.78 2.02
CA GLU A 11 6.17 27.54 3.27
C GLU A 11 4.74 27.99 3.60
N GLN A 12 3.91 28.20 2.58
CA GLN A 12 2.53 28.68 2.72
C GLN A 12 1.57 27.56 3.14
N ASP A 13 1.66 26.38 2.51
CA ASP A 13 0.68 25.30 2.67
C ASP A 13 1.24 24.09 3.44
N GLY A 14 2.52 24.12 3.81
CA GLY A 14 3.20 22.99 4.44
C GLY A 14 3.38 21.80 3.50
N ILE A 15 3.21 20.58 4.02
CA ILE A 15 3.33 19.33 3.24
C ILE A 15 2.08 19.16 2.37
N GLN A 16 2.30 18.99 1.08
CA GLN A 16 1.28 18.83 0.06
C GLN A 16 1.41 17.48 -0.63
N HIS A 17 0.26 16.91 -1.01
CA HIS A 17 0.18 15.69 -1.78
C HIS A 17 -0.64 15.94 -3.05
N LYS A 18 -0.11 15.57 -4.21
CA LYS A 18 -0.82 15.70 -5.49
C LYS A 18 -0.75 14.41 -6.29
N LEU A 19 -1.90 13.95 -6.76
CA LEU A 19 -1.98 12.89 -7.77
C LEU A 19 -1.54 13.48 -9.11
N LEU A 20 -0.42 13.00 -9.63
CA LEU A 20 0.11 13.44 -10.93
C LEU A 20 -0.55 12.69 -12.08
N LYS A 21 -0.71 11.37 -11.93
CA LYS A 21 -1.19 10.49 -13.00
C LYS A 21 -1.77 9.20 -12.44
N PHE A 22 -2.74 8.64 -13.15
CA PHE A 22 -3.44 7.42 -12.78
C PHE A 22 -3.77 6.58 -14.01
N ASP A 23 -2.83 5.72 -14.41
CA ASP A 23 -2.91 4.99 -15.67
C ASP A 23 -2.61 3.50 -15.51
N SER A 24 -3.01 2.69 -16.49
CA SER A 24 -2.62 1.29 -16.57
C SER A 24 -1.36 1.13 -17.42
N LEU A 25 -0.32 0.54 -16.83
CA LEU A 25 0.91 0.18 -17.54
C LEU A 25 0.73 -1.16 -18.26
N LYS A 26 1.42 -1.34 -19.39
CA LYS A 26 1.41 -2.59 -20.16
C LYS A 26 2.00 -3.76 -19.35
N ASN A 27 2.97 -3.47 -18.48
CA ASN A 27 3.58 -4.42 -17.55
C ASN A 27 4.10 -3.68 -16.31
N GLU A 28 4.39 -4.43 -15.27
CA GLU A 28 4.83 -3.92 -13.95
C GLU A 28 6.30 -4.26 -13.69
N THR A 29 7.14 -4.14 -14.72
CA THR A 29 8.59 -4.29 -14.56
C THR A 29 9.21 -3.03 -13.98
N SER A 30 10.35 -3.16 -13.31
CA SER A 30 11.06 -2.02 -12.73
C SER A 30 11.45 -0.96 -13.77
N GLU A 31 11.76 -1.39 -14.98
CA GLU A 31 12.06 -0.52 -16.14
C GLU A 31 10.85 0.31 -16.58
N THR A 32 9.70 -0.32 -16.76
CA THR A 32 8.48 0.37 -17.21
C THR A 32 8.02 1.36 -16.15
N ILE A 33 8.08 0.97 -14.88
CA ILE A 33 7.67 1.83 -13.76
C ILE A 33 8.63 3.01 -13.59
N SER A 34 9.96 2.79 -13.62
CA SER A 34 10.92 3.89 -13.46
C SER A 34 10.80 4.92 -14.58
N LYS A 35 10.67 4.47 -15.84
CA LYS A 35 10.43 5.34 -16.99
C LYS A 35 9.12 6.11 -16.85
N TYR A 36 8.03 5.42 -16.50
CA TYR A 36 6.75 6.09 -16.28
C TYR A 36 6.83 7.21 -15.23
N CYS A 37 7.54 6.99 -14.12
CA CYS A 37 7.77 8.01 -13.11
C CYS A 37 8.55 9.21 -13.67
N ILE A 38 9.73 8.98 -14.25
CA ILE A 38 10.61 10.06 -14.74
C ILE A 38 9.97 10.82 -15.90
N ASP A 39 9.37 10.13 -16.87
CA ASP A 39 8.75 10.75 -18.03
C ASP A 39 7.53 11.58 -17.64
N THR A 40 6.75 11.13 -16.64
CA THR A 40 5.62 11.94 -16.12
C THR A 40 6.13 13.23 -15.49
N LEU A 41 7.20 13.19 -14.70
CA LEU A 41 7.79 14.40 -14.12
C LEU A 41 8.33 15.34 -15.22
N ARG A 42 9.01 14.81 -16.23
CA ARG A 42 9.49 15.59 -17.39
C ARG A 42 8.35 16.25 -18.16
N GLN A 43 7.28 15.49 -18.45
CA GLN A 43 6.08 15.98 -19.14
C GLN A 43 5.40 17.14 -18.38
N LEU A 44 5.34 17.04 -17.06
CA LEU A 44 4.78 18.06 -16.19
C LEU A 44 5.77 19.19 -15.86
N GLN A 45 6.97 19.16 -16.44
CA GLN A 45 8.04 20.14 -16.20
C GLN A 45 8.41 20.26 -14.71
N ILE A 46 8.28 19.16 -13.95
CA ILE A 46 8.67 19.10 -12.55
C ILE A 46 10.21 18.94 -12.48
N PRO A 47 10.92 19.82 -11.76
CA PRO A 47 12.38 19.77 -11.70
C PRO A 47 12.90 18.47 -11.06
N LEU A 48 13.61 17.67 -11.86
CA LEU A 48 14.16 16.38 -11.41
C LEU A 48 15.28 16.53 -10.39
N ASP A 49 15.98 17.67 -10.35
CA ASP A 49 17.01 17.99 -9.36
C ASP A 49 16.43 18.10 -7.93
N LYS A 50 15.13 18.40 -7.81
CA LYS A 50 14.42 18.48 -6.52
C LYS A 50 13.86 17.13 -6.03
N LEU A 51 13.95 16.08 -6.83
CA LEU A 51 13.45 14.75 -6.44
C LEU A 51 14.38 14.09 -5.42
N ILE A 52 14.10 14.23 -4.13
CA ILE A 52 15.02 13.73 -3.08
C ILE A 52 14.76 12.29 -2.65
N ALA A 53 13.58 11.74 -2.95
CA ALA A 53 13.19 10.42 -2.49
C ALA A 53 12.21 9.73 -3.44
N PHE A 54 12.22 8.39 -3.42
CA PHE A 54 11.20 7.54 -4.01
C PHE A 54 10.52 6.74 -2.89
N CYS A 55 9.18 6.77 -2.89
CA CYS A 55 8.36 6.05 -1.92
C CYS A 55 7.49 5.02 -2.64
N GLY A 56 7.40 3.80 -2.10
CA GLY A 56 6.61 2.73 -2.69
C GLY A 56 6.42 1.56 -1.74
N ASP A 57 5.64 0.56 -2.13
CA ASP A 57 5.59 -0.70 -1.39
C ASP A 57 6.97 -1.38 -1.37
N ASN A 58 7.27 -2.12 -0.30
CA ASN A 58 8.55 -2.83 -0.14
C ASN A 58 8.70 -4.07 -1.05
N THR A 59 8.01 -4.13 -2.19
CA THR A 59 8.13 -5.26 -3.11
C THR A 59 9.52 -5.32 -3.73
N ASN A 60 9.92 -6.53 -4.15
CA ASN A 60 11.20 -6.74 -4.83
C ASN A 60 11.34 -5.93 -6.12
N THR A 61 10.24 -5.57 -6.77
CA THR A 61 10.24 -4.71 -7.97
C THR A 61 10.62 -3.27 -7.63
N ASN A 62 10.15 -2.74 -6.49
CA ASN A 62 10.39 -1.35 -6.09
C ASN A 62 11.75 -1.15 -5.41
N PHE A 63 12.13 -2.02 -4.47
CA PHE A 63 13.33 -1.86 -3.65
C PHE A 63 14.35 -2.99 -3.76
N GLY A 64 14.08 -4.01 -4.58
CA GLY A 64 14.91 -5.21 -4.65
C GLY A 64 14.58 -6.20 -3.53
N GLY A 65 14.99 -7.45 -3.73
CA GLY A 65 14.87 -8.49 -2.71
C GLY A 65 16.20 -8.79 -2.06
N LEU A 66 16.19 -9.43 -0.89
CA LEU A 66 17.40 -9.82 -0.14
C LEU A 66 18.41 -10.59 -1.00
N GLN A 67 17.91 -11.41 -1.94
CA GLN A 67 18.73 -12.22 -2.86
C GLN A 67 19.12 -11.52 -4.16
N ARG A 68 18.50 -10.38 -4.50
CA ARG A 68 18.88 -9.60 -5.69
C ARG A 68 19.90 -8.56 -5.23
N ARG A 69 20.97 -8.34 -6.00
CA ARG A 69 22.06 -7.38 -5.67
C ARG A 69 21.63 -5.89 -5.58
N GLY A 70 20.34 -5.60 -5.44
CA GLY A 70 19.81 -4.25 -5.26
C GLY A 70 19.80 -3.38 -6.53
N GLN A 71 20.08 -3.95 -7.70
CA GLN A 71 20.27 -3.18 -8.95
C GLN A 71 19.06 -3.22 -9.90
N CYS A 72 18.29 -4.31 -9.94
CA CYS A 72 17.15 -4.46 -10.86
C CYS A 72 15.81 -4.06 -10.23
N ASN A 73 15.70 -2.85 -9.68
CA ASN A 73 14.49 -2.34 -9.05
C ASN A 73 14.23 -0.86 -9.40
N VAL A 74 13.00 -0.39 -9.17
CA VAL A 74 12.57 0.97 -9.55
C VAL A 74 13.42 2.04 -8.87
N PHE A 75 13.67 1.90 -7.57
CA PHE A 75 14.46 2.86 -6.80
C PHE A 75 15.87 3.03 -7.39
N HIS A 76 16.57 1.92 -7.65
CA HIS A 76 17.90 1.94 -8.22
C HIS A 76 17.93 2.57 -9.61
N LYS A 77 16.96 2.23 -10.46
CA LYS A 77 16.84 2.78 -11.82
C LYS A 77 16.57 4.29 -11.82
N ILE A 78 15.69 4.77 -10.93
CA ILE A 78 15.46 6.21 -10.76
C ILE A 78 16.76 6.89 -10.30
N GLN A 79 17.49 6.30 -9.35
CA GLN A 79 18.75 6.86 -8.88
C GLN A 79 19.82 6.92 -9.98
N GLU A 80 19.89 5.89 -10.83
CA GLU A 80 20.78 5.84 -12.00
C GLU A 80 20.42 6.93 -13.02
N ASP A 81 19.13 7.05 -13.38
CA ASP A 81 18.62 8.07 -14.32
C ASP A 81 18.88 9.50 -13.83
N LEU A 82 18.81 9.75 -12.52
CA LEU A 82 19.09 11.05 -11.93
C LEU A 82 20.59 11.35 -11.81
N GLY A 83 21.46 10.34 -11.89
CA GLY A 83 22.91 10.48 -11.72
C GLY A 83 23.33 10.98 -10.32
N ARG A 84 22.45 10.88 -9.33
CA ARG A 84 22.70 11.37 -7.96
C ARG A 84 21.96 10.52 -6.92
N PRO A 85 22.45 10.45 -5.67
CA PRO A 85 21.79 9.69 -4.63
C PRO A 85 20.41 10.29 -4.28
N ILE A 86 19.45 9.41 -4.03
CA ILE A 86 18.12 9.72 -3.49
C ILE A 86 17.78 8.75 -2.35
N LYS A 87 16.76 9.04 -1.55
CA LYS A 87 16.31 8.16 -0.47
C LYS A 87 15.20 7.22 -0.94
N GLY A 88 15.34 5.93 -0.63
CA GLY A 88 14.28 4.95 -0.80
C GLY A 88 13.46 4.85 0.48
N ILE A 89 12.15 5.06 0.39
CA ILE A 89 11.23 5.01 1.53
C ILE A 89 10.21 3.90 1.30
N GLY A 90 10.31 2.83 2.09
CA GLY A 90 9.32 1.76 2.07
C GLY A 90 7.99 2.19 2.68
N CYS A 91 6.90 1.60 2.22
CA CYS A 91 5.56 1.84 2.73
C CYS A 91 5.43 1.36 4.20
N PRO A 92 5.17 2.26 5.17
CA PRO A 92 5.00 1.87 6.57
C PRO A 92 3.87 0.87 6.78
N ALA A 93 2.77 0.99 6.03
CA ALA A 93 1.65 0.05 6.09
C ALA A 93 2.08 -1.36 5.66
N HIS A 94 2.95 -1.48 4.66
CA HIS A 94 3.46 -2.78 4.22
C HIS A 94 4.41 -3.40 5.24
N ILE A 95 5.26 -2.57 5.87
CA ILE A 95 6.14 -3.02 6.96
C ILE A 95 5.29 -3.56 8.12
N LEU A 96 4.30 -2.78 8.55
CA LEU A 96 3.40 -3.16 9.64
C LEU A 96 2.63 -4.46 9.30
N HIS A 97 2.11 -4.56 8.08
CA HIS A 97 1.43 -5.76 7.61
C HIS A 97 2.34 -6.99 7.64
N ASN A 98 3.55 -6.90 7.09
CA ASN A 98 4.51 -8.01 7.08
C ASN A 98 4.90 -8.44 8.51
N THR A 99 5.01 -7.48 9.44
CA THR A 99 5.23 -7.79 10.86
C THR A 99 4.06 -8.59 11.45
N ILE A 100 2.82 -8.17 11.21
CA ILE A 100 1.62 -8.86 11.71
C ILE A 100 1.50 -10.25 11.08
N SER A 101 1.68 -10.38 9.76
CA SER A 101 1.63 -11.68 9.07
C SER A 101 2.69 -12.64 9.64
N SER A 102 3.93 -12.16 9.82
CA SER A 102 5.00 -12.98 10.41
C SER A 102 4.67 -13.43 11.85
N ALA A 103 4.15 -12.52 12.69
CA ALA A 103 3.77 -12.84 14.05
C ALA A 103 2.57 -13.79 14.11
N SER A 104 1.61 -13.65 13.19
CA SER A 104 0.41 -14.49 13.10
C SER A 104 0.76 -15.95 12.82
N GLY A 105 1.85 -16.21 12.10
CA GLY A 105 2.35 -17.57 11.85
C GLY A 105 2.79 -18.34 13.11
N ILE A 106 2.97 -17.67 14.25
CA ILE A 106 3.31 -18.30 15.54
C ILE A 106 2.04 -18.68 16.33
N LEU A 107 0.89 -18.10 15.99
CA LEU A 107 -0.36 -18.37 16.68
C LEU A 107 -0.88 -19.75 16.32
N SER A 108 -1.46 -20.45 17.30
CA SER A 108 -2.11 -21.75 17.09
C SER A 108 -3.45 -21.66 16.36
N VAL A 109 -3.90 -20.44 16.07
CA VAL A 109 -5.18 -20.13 15.44
C VAL A 109 -4.97 -19.16 14.30
N ASP A 110 -5.73 -19.35 13.22
CA ASP A 110 -5.76 -18.43 12.10
C ASP A 110 -6.72 -17.28 12.42
N VAL A 111 -6.14 -16.15 12.86
CA VAL A 111 -6.88 -14.94 13.23
C VAL A 111 -7.65 -14.37 12.05
N GLU A 112 -7.10 -14.44 10.84
CA GLU A 112 -7.76 -13.94 9.63
C GLU A 112 -9.01 -14.77 9.32
N VAL A 113 -8.91 -16.11 9.39
CA VAL A 113 -10.06 -17.01 9.21
C VAL A 113 -11.14 -16.77 10.28
N ILE A 114 -10.76 -16.50 11.53
CA ILE A 114 -11.72 -16.18 12.60
C ILE A 114 -12.49 -14.91 12.26
N VAL A 115 -11.78 -13.82 11.90
CA VAL A 115 -12.41 -12.54 11.54
C VAL A 115 -13.32 -12.70 10.32
N LEU A 116 -12.86 -13.42 9.29
CA LEU A 116 -13.65 -13.71 8.09
C LEU A 116 -14.92 -14.51 8.40
N LYS A 117 -14.84 -15.51 9.28
CA LYS A 117 -16.00 -16.30 9.70
C LYS A 117 -17.02 -15.46 10.46
N ILE A 118 -16.57 -14.58 11.36
CA ILE A 118 -17.43 -13.64 12.09
C ILE A 118 -18.14 -12.70 11.11
N PHE A 119 -17.39 -12.07 10.20
CA PHE A 119 -17.96 -11.19 9.18
C PHE A 119 -19.02 -11.94 8.35
N ASN A 120 -18.67 -13.10 7.79
CA ASN A 120 -19.57 -13.89 6.96
C ASN A 120 -20.81 -14.35 7.73
N TYR A 121 -20.70 -14.67 9.02
CA TYR A 121 -21.85 -15.07 9.84
C TYR A 121 -22.95 -14.00 9.81
N PHE A 122 -22.59 -12.73 10.00
CA PHE A 122 -23.53 -11.60 9.99
C PHE A 122 -23.89 -11.15 8.58
N ALA A 123 -22.92 -11.09 7.66
CA ALA A 123 -23.12 -10.55 6.32
C ALA A 123 -24.08 -11.38 5.44
N ILE A 124 -24.21 -12.69 5.69
CA ILE A 124 -25.05 -13.57 4.86
C ILE A 124 -26.55 -13.36 5.10
N TYR A 125 -26.97 -13.07 6.34
CA TYR A 125 -28.38 -12.99 6.69
C TYR A 125 -28.73 -11.72 7.45
N THR A 126 -29.66 -10.92 6.91
CA THR A 126 -30.15 -9.69 7.51
C THR A 126 -30.63 -9.88 8.95
N VAL A 127 -31.31 -11.00 9.25
CA VAL A 127 -31.79 -11.30 10.62
C VAL A 127 -30.66 -11.38 11.65
N ARG A 128 -29.45 -11.79 11.25
CA ARG A 128 -28.30 -11.86 12.17
C ARG A 128 -27.72 -10.47 12.41
N THR A 129 -27.72 -9.61 11.38
CA THR A 129 -27.34 -8.20 11.51
C THR A 129 -28.32 -7.44 12.41
N GLU A 130 -29.62 -7.68 12.29
CA GLU A 130 -30.62 -7.05 13.18
C GLU A 130 -30.44 -7.49 14.64
N LYS A 131 -30.21 -8.79 14.89
CA LYS A 131 -29.87 -9.28 16.23
C LYS A 131 -28.61 -8.64 16.80
N LEU A 132 -27.60 -8.38 15.97
CA LEU A 132 -26.39 -7.69 16.39
C LEU A 132 -26.69 -6.23 16.77
N LYS A 133 -27.55 -5.53 16.02
CA LYS A 133 -27.99 -4.16 16.35
C LYS A 133 -28.78 -4.13 17.67
N GLU A 134 -29.70 -5.07 17.87
CA GLU A 134 -30.45 -5.22 19.12
C GLU A 134 -29.49 -5.42 20.30
N PHE A 135 -28.49 -6.30 20.15
CA PHE A 135 -27.47 -6.50 21.16
C PHE A 135 -26.65 -5.24 21.45
N CYS A 136 -26.21 -4.52 20.40
CA CYS A 136 -25.52 -3.23 20.56
C CYS A 136 -26.38 -2.23 21.34
N SER A 137 -27.66 -2.10 21.00
CA SER A 137 -28.59 -1.23 21.73
C SER A 137 -28.79 -1.64 23.19
N PHE A 138 -28.82 -2.95 23.47
CA PHE A 138 -28.96 -3.48 24.82
C PHE A 138 -27.77 -3.11 25.71
N VAL A 139 -26.55 -3.09 25.17
CA VAL A 139 -25.32 -2.72 25.89
C VAL A 139 -24.96 -1.23 25.76
N ASP A 140 -25.88 -0.40 25.27
CA ASP A 140 -25.69 1.05 25.07
C ASP A 140 -24.48 1.40 24.17
N ILE A 141 -24.29 0.61 23.10
CA ILE A 141 -23.27 0.84 22.08
C ILE A 141 -23.96 1.15 20.74
N ASN A 142 -23.48 2.19 20.06
CA ASN A 142 -23.91 2.48 18.69
C ASN A 142 -23.39 1.40 17.73
N TYR A 143 -24.32 0.76 17.01
CA TYR A 143 -23.96 -0.19 15.97
C TYR A 143 -23.11 0.47 14.88
N GLN A 144 -22.02 -0.20 14.51
CA GLN A 144 -21.16 0.14 13.39
C GLN A 144 -21.25 -0.98 12.36
N THR A 145 -21.35 -0.61 11.08
CA THR A 145 -21.34 -1.61 10.00
C THR A 145 -20.04 -2.40 10.03
N LEU A 146 -20.17 -3.73 10.10
CA LEU A 146 -19.01 -4.62 10.00
C LEU A 146 -18.33 -4.43 8.64
N LEU A 147 -17.04 -4.13 8.67
CA LEU A 147 -16.24 -3.97 7.46
C LEU A 147 -15.84 -5.34 6.91
N SER A 148 -15.98 -5.52 5.60
CA SER A 148 -15.49 -6.71 4.93
C SER A 148 -13.97 -6.69 4.83
N HIS A 149 -13.38 -7.89 4.73
CA HIS A 149 -11.96 -8.02 4.45
C HIS A 149 -11.62 -7.42 3.06
N SER A 150 -10.54 -6.64 3.00
CA SER A 150 -10.09 -5.99 1.77
C SER A 150 -9.70 -7.01 0.70
N ARG A 151 -10.15 -6.84 -0.54
CA ARG A 151 -9.74 -7.72 -1.66
C ARG A 151 -8.27 -7.52 -2.08
N THR A 152 -7.58 -6.56 -1.49
CA THR A 152 -6.19 -6.27 -1.81
C THR A 152 -5.28 -7.34 -1.20
N ARG A 153 -4.77 -8.25 -2.04
CA ARG A 153 -4.05 -9.50 -1.66
C ARG A 153 -2.87 -9.31 -0.69
N TRP A 154 -2.17 -8.17 -0.74
CA TRP A 154 -1.03 -7.89 0.17
C TRP A 154 -1.45 -7.34 1.54
N LEU A 155 -2.76 -7.28 1.81
CA LEU A 155 -3.31 -7.01 3.15
C LEU A 155 -3.86 -8.26 3.83
N SER A 156 -3.83 -9.42 3.16
CA SER A 156 -4.19 -10.71 3.75
C SER A 156 -3.05 -11.29 4.57
N LEU A 157 -3.36 -11.84 5.74
CA LEU A 157 -2.36 -12.48 6.60
C LEU A 157 -1.93 -13.85 6.06
N MET A 158 -2.79 -14.51 5.28
CA MET A 158 -2.43 -15.71 4.54
C MET A 158 -1.32 -15.44 3.51
N PRO A 159 -0.46 -16.44 3.21
CA PRO A 159 0.62 -16.29 2.24
C PRO A 159 0.10 -15.75 0.90
N ALA A 160 0.78 -14.73 0.38
CA ALA A 160 0.47 -14.13 -0.92
C ALA A 160 0.73 -15.09 -2.09
#